data_AF-A0AAD8PR16-F1
#
_entry.id   AF-A0AAD8PR16-F1
#
_cell.length_a   1.000
_cell.length_b   1.000
_cell.length_c   1.000
_cell.angle_alpha   90.00
_cell.angle_beta   90.00
_cell.angle_gamma   90.00
#
_symmetry.space_group_name_H-M   'P 1'
#
loop_
_entity.id
_entity.type
_entity.pdbx_description
1 polymer ?
#
loop_
_entity_poly.entity_id
_entity_poly.type
_entity_poly.pdbx_seq_one_letter_code
_entity_poly.pdbx_strand_id
1 'polypeptide(L)'
;MGLFSSFQSEETRRAEEVRTGARAPDRSERRKCWDARDAYFGCLDRNTIVDAVKDDSKARKACPAENAVFERDCAAAWVKYFKQWRVADIQKKQRIAQLEAENAIKMDVTTTFADQTPATSKGDLQDMLASRRK
;
A
#
# COMPACT_ATOMS: atom_id res chain seq x y z
N MET A 1 -3.96 4.25 38.82
CA MET A 1 -4.21 2.96 38.14
C MET A 1 -3.35 2.90 36.89
N GLY A 2 -2.26 2.13 36.88
CA GLY A 2 -1.33 2.13 35.74
C GLY A 2 -0.21 1.09 35.83
N LEU A 3 -0.52 -0.13 36.28
CA LEU A 3 0.46 -1.20 36.53
C LEU A 3 0.24 -2.42 35.61
N PHE A 4 0.09 -2.22 34.29
CA PHE A 4 -0.05 -3.35 33.34
C PHE A 4 0.82 -3.27 32.08
N SER A 5 1.70 -2.26 31.92
CA SER A 5 2.55 -2.16 30.72
C SER A 5 3.75 -3.11 30.69
N SER A 6 4.09 -3.80 31.78
CA SER A 6 5.32 -4.61 31.87
C SER A 6 5.21 -6.06 31.36
N PHE A 7 4.09 -6.44 30.74
CA PHE A 7 3.85 -7.82 30.28
C PHE A 7 3.62 -7.98 28.76
N GLN A 8 3.73 -6.91 27.97
CA GLN A 8 3.62 -7.04 26.52
C GLN A 8 4.91 -7.60 25.94
N SER A 9 4.79 -8.67 25.16
CA SER A 9 5.90 -9.22 24.39
C SER A 9 6.46 -8.16 23.44
N GLU A 10 7.77 -8.20 23.17
CA GLU A 10 8.41 -7.29 22.21
C GLU A 10 7.75 -7.37 20.82
N GLU A 11 7.21 -8.53 20.45
CA GLU A 11 6.48 -8.72 19.19
C GLU A 11 5.16 -7.93 19.16
N THR A 12 4.39 -7.96 20.26
CA THR A 12 3.14 -7.16 20.35
C THR A 12 3.41 -5.67 20.32
N ARG A 13 4.49 -5.20 20.95
CA ARG A 13 4.89 -3.79 20.91
C ARG A 13 5.28 -3.37 19.50
N ARG A 14 6.08 -4.19 18.83
CA ARG A 14 6.49 -3.96 17.44
C ARG A 14 5.29 -3.92 16.50
N ALA A 15 4.34 -4.84 16.63
CA ALA A 15 3.13 -4.86 15.82
C ALA A 15 2.32 -3.57 16.01
N GLU A 16 2.23 -3.04 17.24
CA GLU A 16 1.56 -1.77 17.51
C GLU A 16 2.29 -0.57 16.89
N GLU A 17 3.61 -0.52 17.00
CA GLU A 17 4.43 0.53 16.38
C GLU A 17 4.28 0.56 14.85
N VAL A 18 4.19 -0.61 14.22
CA VAL A 18 3.91 -0.74 12.78
C VAL A 18 2.47 -0.31 12.47
N ARG A 19 1.49 -0.73 13.28
CA ARG A 19 0.08 -0.41 13.07
C ARG A 19 -0.19 1.09 13.13
N THR A 20 0.42 1.76 14.10
CA THR A 20 0.33 3.22 14.32
C THR A 20 1.20 4.03 13.36
N GLY A 21 2.14 3.38 12.66
CA GLY A 21 3.09 4.05 11.76
C GLY A 21 4.30 4.67 12.45
N ALA A 22 4.49 4.42 13.75
CA ALA A 22 5.69 4.83 14.49
C ALA A 22 6.95 4.11 13.98
N ARG A 23 6.81 2.92 13.40
CA ARG A 23 7.90 2.15 12.80
C ARG A 23 7.51 1.61 11.42
N ALA A 24 8.46 1.64 10.48
CA ALA A 24 8.25 1.06 9.16
C ALA A 24 8.22 -0.48 9.24
N PRO A 25 7.28 -1.15 8.54
CA PRO A 25 7.22 -2.61 8.48
C PRO A 25 8.41 -3.20 7.71
N ASP A 26 8.91 -4.34 8.17
CA ASP A 26 9.91 -5.13 7.47
C ASP A 26 9.31 -5.97 6.32
N ARG A 27 10.15 -6.74 5.63
CA ARG A 27 9.71 -7.57 4.49
C ARG A 27 8.69 -8.64 4.90
N SER A 28 8.86 -9.24 6.07
CA SER A 28 7.98 -10.31 6.55
C SER A 28 6.62 -9.77 6.99
N GLU A 29 6.61 -8.60 7.64
CA GLU A 29 5.40 -7.88 8.06
C GLU A 29 4.61 -7.39 6.84
N ARG A 30 5.31 -6.86 5.83
CA ARG A 30 4.67 -6.49 4.55
C ARG A 30 4.04 -7.69 3.87
N ARG A 31 4.70 -8.85 3.91
CA ARG A 31 4.14 -10.07 3.32
C ARG A 31 2.84 -10.47 4.01
N LYS A 32 2.84 -10.53 5.36
CA LYS A 32 1.63 -10.80 6.15
C LYS A 32 0.50 -9.82 5.84
N CYS A 33 0.81 -8.52 5.77
CA CYS A 33 -0.15 -7.48 5.42
C CYS A 33 -0.75 -7.67 4.01
N TRP A 34 0.06 -8.00 3.01
CA TRP A 34 -0.44 -8.22 1.65
C TRP A 34 -1.29 -9.49 1.54
N ASP A 35 -0.91 -10.57 2.22
CA ASP A 35 -1.71 -11.79 2.26
C ASP A 35 -3.08 -11.51 2.93
N ALA A 36 -3.11 -10.74 4.04
CA ALA A 36 -4.34 -10.30 4.69
C ALA A 36 -5.21 -9.39 3.80
N ARG A 37 -4.58 -8.45 3.08
CA ARG A 37 -5.23 -7.56 2.11
C ARG A 37 -5.93 -8.37 1.02
N ASP A 38 -5.23 -9.33 0.43
CA ASP A 38 -5.73 -10.12 -0.69
C ASP A 38 -6.86 -11.05 -0.24
N ALA A 39 -6.79 -11.60 0.98
CA ALA A 39 -7.90 -12.35 1.58
C ALA A 39 -9.16 -11.48 1.79
N TYR A 40 -8.98 -10.27 2.36
CA TYR A 40 -10.07 -9.32 2.55
C TYR A 40 -10.71 -8.91 1.22
N PHE A 41 -9.89 -8.56 0.23
CA PHE A 41 -10.35 -8.19 -1.10
C PHE A 41 -11.07 -9.33 -1.82
N GLY A 42 -10.56 -10.56 -1.71
CA GLY A 42 -11.27 -11.74 -2.22
C GLY A 42 -12.62 -11.96 -1.55
N CYS A 43 -12.76 -11.66 -0.26
CA CYS A 43 -14.06 -11.69 0.41
C CYS A 43 -15.01 -10.61 -0.11
N LEU A 44 -14.53 -9.39 -0.31
CA LEU A 44 -15.34 -8.31 -0.89
C LEU A 44 -15.83 -8.66 -2.29
N ASP A 45 -14.98 -9.28 -3.12
CA ASP A 45 -15.33 -9.70 -4.48
C ASP A 45 -16.45 -10.75 -4.47
N ARG A 46 -16.38 -11.75 -3.58
CA ARG A 46 -17.45 -12.77 -3.41
C ARG A 46 -18.80 -12.18 -2.99
N ASN A 47 -18.79 -11.04 -2.29
CA ASN A 47 -19.99 -10.35 -1.82
C ASN A 47 -20.39 -9.16 -2.72
N THR A 48 -19.72 -9.00 -3.86
CA THR A 48 -19.97 -7.93 -4.83
C THR A 48 -19.88 -6.53 -4.19
N ILE A 49 -18.92 -6.34 -3.28
CA ILE A 49 -18.66 -5.06 -2.60
C ILE A 49 -17.45 -4.40 -3.28
N VAL A 50 -17.71 -3.30 -4.00
CA VAL A 50 -16.67 -2.54 -4.71
C VAL A 50 -16.04 -1.50 -3.79
N ASP A 51 -16.88 -0.67 -3.15
CA ASP A 51 -16.44 0.46 -2.33
C ASP A 51 -16.61 0.16 -0.83
N ALA A 52 -15.59 -0.47 -0.25
CA ALA A 52 -15.54 -0.73 1.18
C ALA A 52 -15.27 0.53 2.04
N VAL A 53 -15.04 1.70 1.42
CA VAL A 53 -14.91 2.98 2.13
C VAL A 53 -16.29 3.59 2.36
N LYS A 54 -17.15 3.59 1.35
CA LYS A 54 -18.54 4.04 1.47
C LYS A 54 -19.41 3.04 2.23
N ASP A 55 -19.29 1.76 1.90
CA ASP A 55 -20.11 0.69 2.46
C ASP A 55 -19.40 -0.07 3.60
N ASP A 56 -18.65 0.62 4.46
CA ASP A 56 -17.83 -0.02 5.51
C ASP A 56 -18.67 -0.93 6.43
N SER A 57 -19.89 -0.53 6.79
CA SER A 57 -20.80 -1.38 7.59
C SER A 57 -21.16 -2.69 6.88
N LYS A 58 -21.41 -2.65 5.57
CA LYS A 58 -21.72 -3.83 4.77
C LYS A 58 -20.48 -4.72 4.63
N ALA A 59 -19.32 -4.11 4.39
CA ALA A 59 -18.05 -4.81 4.29
C ALA A 59 -17.67 -5.52 5.60
N ARG A 60 -17.84 -4.87 6.76
CA ARG A 60 -17.59 -5.47 8.07
C ARG A 60 -18.55 -6.60 8.42
N LYS A 61 -19.82 -6.49 8.01
CA LYS A 61 -20.82 -7.55 8.21
C LYS A 61 -20.56 -8.77 7.31
N ALA A 62 -20.17 -8.54 6.07
CA ALA A 62 -19.93 -9.60 5.09
C ALA A 62 -18.58 -10.31 5.30
N CYS A 63 -17.55 -9.56 5.71
CA CYS A 63 -16.17 -10.03 5.81
C CYS A 63 -15.53 -9.68 7.18
N PRO A 64 -16.15 -10.07 8.31
CA PRO A 64 -15.68 -9.65 9.64
C PRO A 64 -14.29 -10.20 9.98
N ALA A 65 -14.05 -11.48 9.67
CA ALA A 65 -12.80 -12.16 9.99
C ALA A 65 -11.63 -11.57 9.19
N GLU A 66 -11.79 -11.47 7.87
CA GLU A 66 -10.76 -10.94 6.99
C GLU A 66 -10.51 -9.45 7.23
N ASN A 67 -11.55 -8.66 7.55
CA ASN A 67 -11.37 -7.25 7.92
C ASN A 67 -10.57 -7.11 9.23
N ALA A 68 -10.85 -7.96 10.22
CA ALA A 68 -10.10 -7.93 11.49
C ALA A 68 -8.63 -8.31 11.30
N VAL A 69 -8.33 -9.33 10.49
CA VAL A 69 -6.96 -9.73 10.14
C VAL A 69 -6.26 -8.62 9.36
N PHE A 70 -6.96 -7.99 8.41
CA PHE A 70 -6.42 -6.89 7.62
C PHE A 70 -6.09 -5.65 8.46
N GLU A 71 -6.95 -5.27 9.42
CA GLU A 71 -6.70 -4.15 10.34
C GLU A 71 -5.65 -4.47 11.42
N ARG A 72 -5.43 -5.75 11.72
CA ARG A 72 -4.41 -6.21 12.68
C ARG A 72 -3.02 -6.26 12.05
N ASP A 73 -2.90 -6.85 10.86
CA ASP A 73 -1.60 -7.20 10.26
C ASP A 73 -1.02 -6.08 9.39
N CYS A 74 -1.82 -5.07 9.03
CA CYS A 74 -1.38 -3.91 8.25
C CYS A 74 -1.31 -2.63 9.08
N ALA A 75 -0.42 -1.72 8.65
CA ALA A 75 -0.44 -0.34 9.13
C ALA A 75 -1.78 0.35 8.80
N ALA A 76 -2.34 1.11 9.73
CA ALA A 76 -3.65 1.76 9.54
C ALA A 76 -3.68 2.69 8.31
N ALA A 77 -2.57 3.40 8.05
CA ALA A 77 -2.41 4.22 6.85
C ALA A 77 -2.47 3.39 5.55
N TRP A 78 -1.92 2.17 5.57
CA TRP A 78 -1.93 1.27 4.42
C TRP A 78 -3.33 0.70 4.18
N VAL A 79 -4.04 0.31 5.25
CA VAL A 79 -5.44 -0.15 5.15
C VAL A 79 -6.30 0.91 4.46
N LYS A 80 -6.21 2.16 4.92
CA LYS A 80 -6.92 3.29 4.31
C LYS A 80 -6.55 3.46 2.84
N TYR A 81 -5.25 3.51 2.55
CA TYR A 81 -4.76 3.69 1.18
C TYR A 81 -5.21 2.57 0.25
N PHE A 82 -5.09 1.30 0.66
CA PHE A 82 -5.49 0.16 -0.18
C PHE A 82 -6.99 0.13 -0.46
N LYS A 83 -7.84 0.45 0.53
CA LYS A 83 -9.29 0.54 0.32
C LYS A 83 -9.61 1.63 -0.73
N GLN A 84 -8.97 2.79 -0.66
CA GLN A 84 -9.13 3.87 -1.63
C GLN A 84 -8.58 3.49 -3.02
N TRP A 85 -7.39 2.89 -3.06
CA TRP A 85 -6.73 2.49 -4.29
C TRP A 85 -7.52 1.44 -5.06
N ARG A 86 -8.12 0.46 -4.37
CA ARG A 86 -9.01 -0.54 -4.98
C ARG A 86 -10.15 0.11 -5.77
N VAL A 87 -10.80 1.12 -5.20
CA VAL A 87 -11.90 1.85 -5.88
C VAL A 87 -11.38 2.61 -7.09
N ALA A 88 -10.27 3.34 -6.93
CA ALA A 88 -9.67 4.12 -8.02
C ALA A 88 -9.18 3.22 -9.17
N ASP A 89 -8.59 2.07 -8.86
CA ASP A 89 -8.12 1.10 -9.86
C ASP A 89 -9.28 0.49 -10.66
N ILE A 90 -10.39 0.14 -10.00
CA ILE A 90 -11.60 -0.36 -10.66
C ILE A 90 -12.17 0.71 -11.59
N GLN A 91 -12.31 1.95 -11.13
CA GLN A 91 -12.80 3.07 -11.94
C GLN A 91 -11.88 3.37 -13.13
N LYS A 92 -10.56 3.33 -12.91
CA LYS A 92 -9.56 3.52 -13.97
C LYS A 92 -9.72 2.43 -15.04
N LYS A 93 -9.82 1.16 -14.65
CA LYS A 93 -10.01 0.03 -15.57
C LYS A 93 -11.31 0.15 -16.37
N GLN A 94 -12.42 0.51 -15.71
CA GLN A 94 -13.70 0.74 -16.37
C GLN A 94 -13.63 1.88 -17.39
N ARG A 95 -13.02 3.00 -17.03
CA ARG A 95 -12.84 4.14 -17.94
C ARG A 95 -11.98 3.77 -19.15
N ILE A 96 -10.87 3.06 -18.93
CA ILE A 96 -10.01 2.60 -20.03
C ILE A 96 -10.79 1.68 -20.96
N ALA A 97 -11.54 0.72 -20.42
CA ALA A 97 -12.35 -0.20 -21.23
C ALA A 97 -13.44 0.54 -22.04
N GLN A 98 -14.05 1.59 -21.48
CA GLN A 98 -15.00 2.44 -22.21
C GLN A 98 -14.33 3.17 -23.37
N LEU A 99 -13.18 3.82 -23.15
CA LEU A 99 -12.43 4.51 -24.19
C LEU A 99 -11.97 3.57 -25.30
N GLU A 100 -11.56 2.35 -24.95
CA GLU A 100 -11.22 1.31 -25.93
C GLU A 100 -12.42 0.90 -26.78
N ALA A 101 -13.61 0.77 -26.18
CA ALA A 101 -14.85 0.49 -26.91
C ALA A 101 -15.28 1.63 -27.84
N GLU A 102 -14.93 2.87 -27.48
CA GLU A 102 -15.13 4.08 -28.31
C GLU A 102 -14.05 4.23 -29.41
N ASN A 103 -13.18 3.24 -29.61
CA ASN A 103 -12.05 3.25 -30.55
C ASN A 103 -11.04 4.39 -30.28
N ALA A 104 -10.86 4.79 -29.02
CA ALA A 104 -9.86 5.79 -28.67
C ALA A 104 -8.43 5.31 -28.98
N ILE A 105 -7.63 6.19 -29.57
CA ILE A 105 -6.23 5.91 -29.89
C ILE A 105 -5.40 6.04 -28.61
N LYS A 106 -4.73 4.95 -28.20
CA LYS A 106 -3.77 4.99 -27.09
C LYS A 106 -2.54 5.80 -27.51
N MET A 107 -2.30 6.90 -26.82
CA MET A 107 -1.06 7.65 -26.97
C MET A 107 0.02 7.04 -26.06
N ASP A 108 1.12 6.59 -26.65
CA ASP A 108 2.32 6.24 -25.90
C ASP A 108 3.06 7.54 -25.56
N VAL A 109 3.08 7.91 -24.28
CA VAL A 109 3.83 9.06 -23.81
C VAL A 109 5.22 8.58 -23.41
N THR A 110 6.15 8.64 -24.35
CA THR A 110 7.58 8.49 -24.06
C THR A 110 8.06 9.76 -23.35
N THR A 111 8.30 9.68 -22.04
CA THR A 111 8.83 10.80 -21.28
C THR A 111 10.36 10.81 -21.35
N THR A 112 10.94 11.65 -22.21
CA THR A 112 12.39 11.88 -22.28
C THR A 112 12.84 12.77 -21.13
N PHE A 113 13.17 12.17 -19.98
CA PHE A 113 13.75 12.87 -18.82
C PHE A 113 15.29 12.88 -18.84
N ALA A 114 15.95 12.38 -19.89
CA ALA A 114 17.39 12.13 -19.90
C ALA A 114 18.26 13.28 -20.48
N ASP A 115 17.68 14.29 -21.13
CA ASP A 115 18.48 15.23 -21.95
C ASP A 115 18.92 16.53 -21.27
N GLN A 116 18.63 16.76 -19.98
CA GLN A 116 19.00 18.03 -19.32
C GLN A 116 19.92 17.91 -18.10
N THR A 117 20.50 16.75 -17.82
CA THR A 117 21.59 16.64 -16.83
C THR A 117 22.93 16.53 -17.54
N PRO A 118 23.92 17.43 -17.33
CA PRO A 118 25.29 17.14 -17.73
C PRO A 118 25.69 15.84 -17.02
N ALA A 119 26.01 14.82 -17.83
CA ALA A 119 26.30 13.48 -17.36
C ALA A 119 27.47 13.50 -16.37
N THR A 120 27.18 13.47 -15.07
CA THR A 120 28.16 13.09 -14.06
C THR A 120 28.24 11.58 -14.13
N SER A 121 29.35 11.07 -14.65
CA SER A 121 29.58 9.64 -14.75
C SER A 121 29.62 9.05 -13.33
N LYS A 122 29.33 7.75 -13.22
CA LYS A 122 29.43 7.04 -11.94
C LYS A 122 30.81 7.18 -11.28
N GLY A 123 31.86 7.36 -12.09
CA GLY A 123 33.22 7.65 -11.61
C GLY A 123 33.29 9.01 -10.91
N ASP A 124 32.71 10.05 -11.51
CA ASP A 124 32.71 11.41 -10.95
C ASP A 124 31.98 11.46 -9.58
N LEU A 125 30.89 10.71 -9.45
CA LEU A 125 30.16 10.57 -8.18
C LEU A 125 31.01 9.87 -7.10
N GLN A 126 31.80 8.87 -7.49
CA GLN A 126 32.62 8.10 -6.55
C GLN A 126 33.81 8.92 -6.05
N ASP A 127 34.42 9.71 -6.95
CA ASP A 127 35.52 10.62 -6.61
C ASP A 127 35.06 11.80 -5.74
N MET A 128 33.88 12.36 -6.00
CA MET A 128 33.28 13.40 -5.16
C MET A 128 32.99 12.93 -3.73
N LEU A 129 32.52 11.68 -3.58
CA LEU A 129 32.28 11.08 -2.26
C LEU A 129 33.58 10.76 -1.52
N ALA A 130 34.63 10.39 -2.24
CA ALA A 130 35.96 10.13 -1.67
C ALA A 130 36.64 11.43 -1.19
N SER A 131 36.52 12.52 -1.96
CA SER A 131 37.10 13.82 -1.62
C SER A 131 36.47 14.44 -0.37
N ARG A 132 35.17 14.23 -0.16
CA ARG A 132 34.42 14.76 1.00
C ARG A 132 34.66 13.98 2.31
N ARG A 133 35.46 12.90 2.26
CA ARG A 133 35.84 12.06 3.43
C ARG A 133 37.23 12.40 4.00
N LYS A 134 37.87 13.49 3.55
CA LYS A 134 39.05 14.07 4.20
C LYS A 134 38.66 15.21 5.13
#